data_AF-A0A6A4QRK6-F1
#
_entry.id   AF-A0A6A4QRK6-F1
#
_cell.length_a   1.000
_cell.length_b   1.000
_cell.length_c   1.000
_cell.angle_alpha   90.00
_cell.angle_beta   90.00
_cell.angle_gamma   90.00
#
_symmetry.space_group_name_H-M   'P 1'
#
loop_
_entity.id
_entity.type
_entity.pdbx_description
1 polymer ?
#
loop_
_entity_poly.entity_id
_entity_poly.type
_entity_poly.pdbx_seq_one_letter_code
_entity_poly.pdbx_strand_id
1 'polypeptide(L)'
;MEETFVPLEGIKNDLRGRLMCYKQDWKGGIKAGIRILAPTTYIFFASAIPVISFGEQLERDTEGVLTAVQTLASTSICGIIHSIVGGQPLLILGVAEPTVIMYTFMFDFAKERPELGRNKFLAWTGWVCVWTSLLLFLFAILGACSIINRFTRIAGELFGMLIAMLFMQQAIKGLVDEFRIPKREDPASTEFLPSWRFSNGMFALVLSFGLLLTALKSRKARSWRYGSGWIRSLIADYGVPLVVLVWTGVSYMPSKNVPHGIPRRLFSPNPWSPGAYENWTDMVNVPVVYIIGAFIPATMIAVLYYFDHSVASQLAQQKEFNLRKPSSYHYDLLLLGVLVCKFFMLLRSFIL
;
A
#
# COMPACT_ATOMS: atom_id res chain seq x y z
N MET A 1 25.30 9.31 -26.59
CA MET A 1 24.38 9.93 -27.56
C MET A 1 23.40 10.74 -26.74
N GLU A 2 23.54 12.07 -26.77
CA GLU A 2 22.52 12.96 -26.23
C GLU A 2 21.28 12.78 -27.09
N GLU A 3 20.31 12.01 -26.59
CA GLU A 3 19.00 11.95 -27.22
C GLU A 3 18.38 13.33 -27.13
N THR A 4 18.19 13.96 -28.29
CA THR A 4 17.39 15.18 -28.44
C THR A 4 16.05 14.95 -27.76
N PHE A 5 15.81 15.71 -26.69
CA PHE A 5 14.67 15.54 -25.82
C PHE A 5 13.38 15.99 -26.54
N VAL A 6 12.71 15.06 -27.23
CA VAL A 6 11.40 15.32 -27.84
C VAL A 6 10.32 14.96 -26.82
N PRO A 7 9.55 15.94 -26.31
CA PRO A 7 8.47 15.65 -25.37
C PRO A 7 7.47 14.69 -26.04
N LEU A 8 6.97 13.71 -25.27
CA LEU A 8 6.00 12.66 -25.66
C LEU A 8 6.52 11.50 -26.53
N GLU A 9 7.74 11.54 -27.05
CA GLU A 9 8.26 10.46 -27.89
C GLU A 9 8.47 9.16 -27.09
N GLY A 10 8.95 9.27 -25.84
CA GLY A 10 9.09 8.14 -24.91
C GLY A 10 7.76 7.43 -24.61
N ILE A 11 6.69 8.19 -24.35
CA ILE A 11 5.36 7.62 -24.07
C ILE A 11 4.80 6.89 -25.30
N LYS A 12 4.99 7.45 -26.50
CA LYS A 12 4.51 6.86 -27.76
C LYS A 12 5.23 5.55 -28.07
N ASN A 13 6.53 5.49 -27.81
CA ASN A 13 7.35 4.30 -28.01
C ASN A 13 6.99 3.19 -27.01
N ASP A 14 6.82 3.54 -25.74
CA ASP A 14 6.37 2.63 -24.67
C ASP A 14 4.99 2.03 -24.99
N LEU A 15 4.03 2.86 -25.40
CA LEU A 15 2.68 2.42 -25.77
C LEU A 15 2.69 1.47 -26.98
N ARG A 16 3.46 1.82 -28.02
CA ARG A 16 3.57 1.00 -29.24
C ARG A 16 4.19 -0.36 -28.94
N GLY A 17 5.23 -0.42 -28.10
CA GLY A 17 5.84 -1.66 -27.64
C GLY A 17 4.86 -2.54 -26.86
N ARG A 18 4.08 -1.93 -25.95
CA ARG A 18 3.11 -2.65 -25.13
C ARG A 18 1.93 -3.20 -25.92
N LEU A 19 1.39 -2.43 -26.86
CA LEU A 19 0.25 -2.83 -27.71
C LEU A 19 0.52 -4.13 -28.48
N MET A 20 1.77 -4.34 -28.93
CA MET A 20 2.15 -5.57 -29.63
C MET A 20 2.14 -6.80 -28.71
N CYS A 21 2.56 -6.64 -27.46
CA CYS A 21 2.62 -7.73 -26.48
C CYS A 21 1.29 -8.00 -25.77
N TYR A 22 0.38 -7.02 -25.70
CA TYR A 22 -0.85 -7.11 -24.90
C TYR A 22 -1.72 -8.32 -25.26
N LYS A 23 -1.91 -8.60 -26.56
CA LYS A 23 -2.68 -9.77 -27.02
C LYS A 23 -2.03 -11.11 -26.61
N GLN A 24 -0.70 -11.14 -26.50
CA GLN A 24 0.04 -12.34 -26.09
C GLN A 24 -0.10 -12.58 -24.58
N ASP A 25 -0.17 -11.52 -23.78
CA ASP A 25 -0.31 -11.60 -22.32
C ASP A 25 -1.62 -12.29 -21.93
N TRP A 26 -2.74 -11.88 -22.53
CA TRP A 26 -4.04 -12.51 -22.30
C TRP A 26 -4.08 -13.98 -22.75
N LYS A 27 -3.53 -14.29 -23.93
CA LYS A 27 -3.44 -15.68 -24.41
C LYS A 27 -2.54 -16.54 -23.52
N GLY A 28 -1.45 -15.98 -23.01
CA GLY A 28 -0.51 -16.65 -22.10
C GLY A 28 -1.12 -16.92 -20.72
N GLY A 29 -1.84 -15.93 -20.16
CA GLY A 29 -2.53 -16.05 -18.88
C GLY A 29 -3.57 -17.17 -18.89
N ILE A 30 -4.41 -17.22 -19.93
CA ILE A 30 -5.44 -18.27 -20.06
C ILE A 30 -4.80 -19.67 -20.20
N LYS A 31 -3.69 -19.79 -20.94
CA LYS A 31 -2.98 -21.08 -21.11
C LYS A 31 -2.30 -21.59 -19.84
N ALA A 32 -1.87 -20.70 -18.96
CA ALA A 32 -1.20 -21.09 -17.72
C ALA A 32 -2.16 -21.65 -16.65
N GLY A 33 -3.47 -21.36 -16.77
CA GLY A 33 -4.54 -22.00 -16.01
C GLY A 33 -4.28 -22.05 -14.50
N ILE A 34 -4.21 -23.27 -13.96
CA ILE A 34 -4.11 -23.54 -12.51
C ILE A 34 -2.75 -23.12 -11.92
N ARG A 35 -1.69 -23.03 -12.72
CA ARG A 35 -0.35 -22.65 -12.21
C ARG A 35 -0.28 -21.19 -11.74
N ILE A 36 -1.19 -20.33 -12.21
CA ILE A 36 -1.28 -18.93 -11.80
C ILE A 36 -1.93 -18.78 -10.42
N LEU A 37 -2.73 -19.76 -9.97
CA LEU A 37 -3.48 -19.68 -8.71
C LEU A 37 -2.55 -19.55 -7.49
N ALA A 38 -1.43 -20.28 -7.48
CA ALA A 38 -0.47 -20.23 -6.37
C ALA A 38 0.22 -18.85 -6.26
N PRO A 39 0.85 -18.30 -7.32
CA PRO A 39 1.41 -16.95 -7.29
C PRO A 39 0.37 -15.86 -6.99
N THR A 40 -0.83 -15.94 -7.56
CA THR A 40 -1.89 -14.93 -7.33
C THR A 40 -2.36 -14.93 -5.88
N THR A 41 -2.58 -16.11 -5.30
CA THR A 41 -2.93 -16.22 -3.87
C THR A 41 -1.80 -15.69 -3.00
N TYR A 42 -0.56 -16.09 -3.27
CA TYR A 42 0.60 -15.61 -2.51
C TYR A 42 0.74 -14.07 -2.55
N ILE A 43 0.67 -13.48 -3.75
CA ILE A 43 0.77 -12.03 -3.92
C ILE A 43 -0.43 -11.29 -3.34
N PHE A 44 -1.64 -11.87 -3.41
CA PHE A 44 -2.82 -11.29 -2.77
C PHE A 44 -2.59 -11.12 -1.26
N PHE A 45 -2.15 -12.15 -0.55
CA PHE A 45 -1.88 -12.03 0.88
C PHE A 45 -0.66 -11.15 1.18
N ALA A 46 0.39 -11.23 0.35
CA ALA A 46 1.57 -10.40 0.52
C ALA A 46 1.29 -8.90 0.32
N SER A 47 0.29 -8.54 -0.48
CA SER A 47 -0.14 -7.15 -0.69
C SER A 47 -1.25 -6.71 0.27
N ALA A 48 -2.20 -7.58 0.60
CA ALA A 48 -3.31 -7.24 1.48
C ALA A 48 -2.85 -6.97 2.93
N ILE A 49 -1.94 -7.78 3.47
CA ILE A 49 -1.51 -7.66 4.88
C ILE A 49 -0.85 -6.30 5.17
N PRO A 50 0.15 -5.83 4.40
CA PRO A 50 0.72 -4.50 4.62
C PRO A 50 -0.30 -3.38 4.43
N VAL A 51 -1.18 -3.48 3.42
CA VAL A 51 -2.22 -2.47 3.17
C VAL A 51 -3.19 -2.35 4.35
N ILE A 52 -3.59 -3.47 4.94
CA ILE A 52 -4.45 -3.48 6.14
C ILE A 52 -3.69 -2.87 7.33
N SER A 53 -2.43 -3.25 7.54
CA SER A 53 -1.60 -2.71 8.62
C SER A 53 -1.40 -1.19 8.50
N PHE A 54 -1.10 -0.68 7.30
CA PHE A 54 -0.97 0.75 7.04
C PHE A 54 -2.31 1.47 7.10
N GLY A 55 -3.38 0.82 6.68
CA GLY A 55 -4.74 1.31 6.81
C GLY A 55 -5.13 1.52 8.28
N GLU A 56 -4.80 0.57 9.16
CA GLU A 56 -5.03 0.67 10.60
C GLU A 56 -4.14 1.75 11.23
N GLN A 57 -2.87 1.85 10.80
CA GLN A 57 -1.98 2.92 11.23
C GLN A 57 -2.56 4.31 10.87
N LEU A 58 -3.05 4.47 9.64
CA LEU A 58 -3.73 5.69 9.18
C LEU A 58 -4.98 5.97 10.01
N GLU A 59 -5.76 4.96 10.36
CA GLU A 59 -6.96 5.12 11.18
C GLU A 59 -6.65 5.60 12.59
N ARG A 60 -5.56 5.09 13.19
CA ARG A 60 -5.07 5.54 14.50
C ARG A 60 -4.54 6.97 14.45
N ASP A 61 -3.72 7.28 13.44
CA ASP A 61 -3.04 8.57 13.32
C ASP A 61 -3.99 9.70 12.85
N THR A 62 -5.01 9.40 12.04
CA THR A 62 -5.99 10.37 11.52
C THR A 62 -7.29 10.44 12.35
N GLU A 63 -7.27 9.91 13.58
CA GLU A 63 -8.42 9.88 14.50
C GLU A 63 -9.69 9.25 13.90
N GLY A 64 -9.54 8.30 12.97
CA GLY A 64 -10.64 7.64 12.26
C GLY A 64 -11.22 8.41 11.08
N VAL A 65 -10.55 9.45 10.57
CA VAL A 65 -10.97 10.13 9.33
C VAL A 65 -10.67 9.28 8.10
N LEU A 66 -9.50 8.65 8.06
CA LEU A 66 -9.14 7.70 7.03
C LEU A 66 -9.16 6.29 7.62
N THR A 67 -9.92 5.37 7.02
CA THR A 67 -10.08 4.00 7.55
C THR A 67 -9.29 2.97 6.75
N ALA A 68 -8.99 1.82 7.37
CA ALA A 68 -8.28 0.74 6.67
C ALA A 68 -8.99 0.26 5.41
N VAL A 69 -10.33 0.31 5.40
CA VAL A 69 -11.17 -0.11 4.28
C VAL A 69 -11.04 0.84 3.08
N GLN A 70 -10.94 2.16 3.31
CA GLN A 70 -10.73 3.13 2.23
C GLN A 70 -9.37 2.92 1.56
N THR A 71 -8.33 2.60 2.33
CA THR A 71 -6.99 2.25 1.83
C THR A 71 -7.01 0.95 1.01
N LEU A 72 -7.77 -0.06 1.44
CA LEU A 72 -7.95 -1.31 0.70
C LEU A 72 -8.77 -1.12 -0.59
N ALA A 73 -9.83 -0.30 -0.55
CA ALA A 73 -10.60 0.06 -1.73
C ALA A 73 -9.73 0.84 -2.74
N SER A 74 -8.92 1.78 -2.27
CA SER A 74 -7.96 2.53 -3.11
C SER A 74 -7.02 1.61 -3.87
N THR A 75 -6.34 0.72 -3.13
CA THR A 75 -5.32 -0.18 -3.69
C THR A 75 -5.93 -1.20 -4.64
N SER A 76 -7.10 -1.76 -4.33
CA SER A 76 -7.78 -2.71 -5.20
C SER A 76 -8.20 -2.07 -6.53
N ILE A 77 -8.81 -0.88 -6.51
CA ILE A 77 -9.26 -0.18 -7.71
C ILE A 77 -8.05 0.25 -8.55
N CYS A 78 -7.04 0.86 -7.93
CA CYS A 78 -5.83 1.26 -8.64
C CYS A 78 -5.07 0.06 -9.20
N GLY A 79 -5.02 -1.06 -8.46
CA GLY A 79 -4.42 -2.31 -8.90
C GLY A 79 -5.12 -2.93 -10.10
N ILE A 80 -6.47 -2.95 -10.12
CA ILE A 80 -7.25 -3.44 -11.27
C ILE A 80 -6.97 -2.57 -12.50
N ILE A 81 -7.07 -1.25 -12.37
CA ILE A 81 -6.83 -0.33 -13.50
C ILE A 81 -5.39 -0.47 -14.01
N HIS A 82 -4.40 -0.52 -13.10
CA HIS A 82 -3.00 -0.67 -13.48
C HIS A 82 -2.72 -2.03 -14.14
N SER A 83 -3.35 -3.12 -13.68
CA SER A 83 -3.19 -4.44 -14.29
C SER A 83 -3.74 -4.53 -15.73
N ILE A 84 -4.82 -3.79 -16.02
CA ILE A 84 -5.47 -3.78 -17.35
C ILE A 84 -4.74 -2.84 -18.31
N VAL A 85 -4.40 -1.64 -17.83
CA VAL A 85 -3.94 -0.52 -18.66
C VAL A 85 -2.43 -0.34 -18.63
N GLY A 86 -1.73 -0.86 -17.61
CA GLY A 86 -0.30 -0.67 -17.38
C GLY A 86 0.63 -1.33 -18.39
N GLY A 87 1.78 -0.69 -18.55
CA GLY A 87 2.96 -1.14 -19.30
C GLY A 87 3.67 -2.31 -18.64
N GLN A 88 3.82 -2.29 -17.31
CA GLN A 88 4.47 -3.35 -16.53
C GLN A 88 3.49 -4.02 -15.55
N PRO A 89 2.75 -5.08 -15.96
CA PRO A 89 1.76 -5.75 -15.10
C PRO A 89 2.37 -6.54 -13.93
N LEU A 90 3.70 -6.68 -13.87
CA LEU A 90 4.41 -7.28 -12.75
C LEU A 90 4.56 -6.30 -11.57
N LEU A 91 4.35 -5.01 -11.80
CA LEU A 91 4.43 -3.99 -10.76
C LEU A 91 3.17 -4.06 -9.90
N ILE A 92 3.37 -4.26 -8.59
CA ILE A 92 2.28 -4.34 -7.62
C ILE A 92 2.11 -2.95 -7.03
N LEU A 93 0.94 -2.37 -7.28
CA LEU A 93 0.59 -1.07 -6.75
C LEU A 93 -0.04 -1.23 -5.36
N GLY A 94 0.49 -0.50 -4.39
CA GLY A 94 0.08 -0.58 -2.99
C GLY A 94 0.40 0.71 -2.25
N VAL A 95 -0.03 0.79 -0.99
CA VAL A 95 0.34 1.90 -0.12
C VAL A 95 1.68 1.59 0.55
N ALA A 96 2.62 2.52 0.42
CA ALA A 96 3.91 2.45 1.08
C ALA A 96 3.90 3.30 2.36
N GLU A 97 4.73 2.93 3.33
CA GLU A 97 4.86 3.66 4.60
C GLU A 97 5.19 5.15 4.43
N PRO A 98 6.09 5.59 3.53
CA PRO A 98 6.33 7.02 3.31
C PRO A 98 5.05 7.78 2.95
N THR A 99 4.12 7.14 2.23
CA THR A 99 2.81 7.73 1.94
C THR A 99 2.01 7.89 3.22
N VAL A 100 1.97 6.89 4.10
CA VAL A 100 1.29 6.96 5.40
C VAL A 100 1.79 8.13 6.23
N ILE A 101 3.12 8.26 6.35
CA ILE A 101 3.76 9.36 7.11
C ILE A 101 3.36 10.73 6.54
N MET A 102 3.33 10.85 5.20
CA MET A 102 2.87 12.06 4.52
C MET A 102 1.43 12.43 4.88
N TYR A 103 0.52 11.45 4.84
CA TYR A 103 -0.88 11.68 5.22
C TYR A 103 -1.03 12.06 6.70
N THR A 104 -0.24 11.45 7.61
CA THR A 104 -0.23 11.82 9.03
C THR A 104 0.27 13.26 9.22
N PHE A 105 1.38 13.64 8.59
CA PHE A 105 1.90 15.02 8.66
C PHE A 105 0.90 16.03 8.10
N MET A 106 0.26 15.70 6.98
CA MET A 106 -0.80 16.51 6.39
C MET A 106 -1.99 16.66 7.35
N PHE A 107 -2.37 15.60 8.06
CA PHE A 107 -3.46 15.62 9.02
C PHE A 107 -3.11 16.51 10.23
N ASP A 108 -1.92 16.37 10.80
CA ASP A 108 -1.44 17.21 11.90
C ASP A 108 -1.37 18.68 11.47
N PHE A 109 -0.86 18.96 10.27
CA PHE A 109 -0.85 20.31 9.70
C PHE A 109 -2.26 20.90 9.54
N ALA A 110 -3.22 20.10 9.08
CA ALA A 110 -4.61 20.54 8.94
C ALA A 110 -5.29 20.78 10.30
N LYS A 111 -4.95 19.97 11.31
CA LYS A 111 -5.50 20.06 12.68
C LYS A 111 -5.00 21.28 13.44
N GLU A 112 -3.73 21.66 13.27
CA GLU A 112 -3.14 22.82 13.93
C GLU A 112 -3.66 24.16 13.39
N ARG A 113 -4.30 24.16 12.20
CA ARG A 113 -4.78 25.38 11.55
C ARG A 113 -6.29 25.57 11.78
N PRO A 114 -6.72 26.69 12.38
CA PRO A 114 -8.12 26.93 12.71
C PRO A 114 -9.03 27.05 11.47
N GLU A 115 -8.47 27.43 10.31
CA GLU A 115 -9.23 27.63 9.07
C GLU A 115 -9.52 26.35 8.27
N LEU A 116 -8.69 25.31 8.45
CA LEU A 116 -8.79 24.05 7.72
C LEU A 116 -9.61 23.05 8.53
N GLY A 117 -9.32 22.90 9.82
CA GLY A 117 -10.04 22.00 10.72
C GLY A 117 -10.08 20.54 10.27
N ARG A 118 -10.64 19.67 11.11
CA ARG A 118 -10.73 18.23 10.82
C ARG A 118 -11.63 17.92 9.61
N ASN A 119 -12.71 18.67 9.45
CA ASN A 119 -13.74 18.37 8.45
C ASN A 119 -13.32 18.74 7.01
N LYS A 120 -12.39 19.69 6.81
CA LYS A 120 -11.92 20.06 5.46
C LYS A 120 -10.62 19.38 5.05
N PHE A 121 -10.06 18.51 5.89
CA PHE A 121 -8.86 17.74 5.57
C PHE A 121 -9.02 16.93 4.28
N LEU A 122 -10.15 16.24 4.11
CA LEU A 122 -10.45 15.43 2.92
C LEU A 122 -10.55 16.27 1.63
N ALA A 123 -11.09 17.49 1.73
CA ALA A 123 -11.16 18.40 0.59
C ALA A 123 -9.76 18.93 0.23
N TRP A 124 -8.95 19.26 1.23
CA TRP A 124 -7.59 19.75 1.05
C TRP A 124 -6.65 18.68 0.47
N THR A 125 -6.73 17.42 0.95
CA THR A 125 -5.98 16.29 0.36
C THR A 125 -6.33 16.12 -1.12
N GLY A 126 -7.59 16.36 -1.49
CA GLY A 126 -8.02 16.43 -2.88
C GLY A 126 -7.24 17.41 -3.75
N TRP A 127 -7.09 18.65 -3.29
CA TRP A 127 -6.30 19.66 -4.00
C TRP A 127 -4.81 19.29 -4.08
N VAL A 128 -4.27 18.68 -3.02
CA VAL A 128 -2.91 18.13 -3.04
C VAL A 128 -2.78 17.04 -4.11
N CYS A 129 -3.75 16.14 -4.24
CA CYS A 129 -3.76 15.11 -5.29
C CYS A 129 -3.85 15.71 -6.70
N VAL A 130 -4.62 16.78 -6.90
CA VAL A 130 -4.70 17.49 -8.20
C VAL A 130 -3.34 18.06 -8.60
N TRP A 131 -2.67 18.77 -7.68
CA TRP A 131 -1.31 19.29 -7.93
C TRP A 131 -0.30 18.16 -8.16
N THR A 132 -0.38 17.09 -7.37
CA THR A 132 0.50 15.91 -7.51
C THR A 132 0.32 15.27 -8.89
N SER A 133 -0.92 15.10 -9.35
CA SER A 133 -1.22 14.56 -10.67
C SER A 133 -0.65 15.44 -11.79
N LEU A 134 -0.82 16.76 -11.69
CA LEU A 134 -0.24 17.72 -12.65
C LEU A 134 1.28 17.61 -12.71
N LEU A 135 1.95 17.54 -11.57
CA LEU A 135 3.41 17.37 -11.50
C LEU A 135 3.87 16.03 -12.09
N LEU A 136 3.14 14.94 -11.83
CA LEU A 136 3.45 13.63 -12.40
C LEU A 136 3.26 13.61 -13.93
N PHE A 137 2.23 14.27 -14.46
CA PHE A 137 2.08 14.46 -15.91
C PHE A 137 3.25 15.25 -16.49
N LEU A 138 3.66 16.32 -15.80
CA LEU A 138 4.80 17.13 -16.20
C LEU A 138 6.10 16.30 -16.20
N PHE A 139 6.35 15.48 -15.17
CA PHE A 139 7.50 14.57 -15.13
C PHE A 139 7.47 13.50 -16.23
N ALA A 140 6.29 12.99 -16.57
CA ALA A 140 6.13 12.03 -17.67
C ALA A 140 6.43 12.66 -19.04
N ILE A 141 5.98 13.90 -19.28
CA ILE A 141 6.20 14.63 -20.54
C ILE A 141 7.65 15.11 -20.66
N LEU A 142 8.22 15.63 -19.57
CA LEU A 142 9.63 16.06 -19.48
C LEU A 142 10.61 14.90 -19.34
N GLY A 143 10.14 13.65 -19.46
CA GLY A 143 10.99 12.46 -19.57
C GLY A 143 12.00 12.36 -18.43
N ALA A 144 11.52 12.70 -17.22
CA ALA A 144 12.28 12.52 -15.99
C ALA A 144 12.79 11.07 -15.88
N CYS A 145 12.10 10.11 -16.50
CA CYS A 145 12.51 8.72 -16.61
C CYS A 145 13.92 8.50 -17.20
N SER A 146 14.52 9.47 -17.90
CA SER A 146 15.93 9.43 -18.29
C SER A 146 16.89 9.36 -17.08
N ILE A 147 16.49 9.92 -15.94
CA ILE A 147 17.23 9.88 -14.66
C ILE A 147 17.24 8.47 -14.07
N ILE A 148 16.24 7.63 -14.37
CA ILE A 148 16.14 6.25 -13.87
C ILE A 148 17.38 5.46 -14.31
N ASN A 149 17.86 5.64 -15.54
CA ASN A 149 19.05 4.96 -16.04
C ASN A 149 20.36 5.33 -15.30
N ARG A 150 20.35 6.42 -14.52
CA ARG A 150 21.48 6.83 -13.66
C ARG A 150 21.44 6.17 -12.28
N PHE A 151 20.31 5.57 -11.91
CA PHE A 151 20.15 4.88 -10.64
C PHE A 151 20.93 3.55 -10.66
N THR A 152 21.88 3.41 -9.73
CA THR A 152 22.78 2.25 -9.69
C THR A 152 22.19 1.11 -8.87
N ARG A 153 22.69 -0.11 -9.07
CA ARG A 153 22.32 -1.29 -8.26
C ARG A 153 22.49 -1.04 -6.75
N ILE A 154 23.56 -0.33 -6.37
CA ILE A 154 23.84 0.04 -4.97
C ILE A 154 22.69 0.88 -4.39
N ALA A 155 22.19 1.86 -5.15
CA ALA A 155 21.09 2.70 -4.71
C ALA A 155 19.79 1.89 -4.54
N GLY A 156 19.53 0.93 -5.43
CA GLY A 156 18.39 0.01 -5.33
C GLY A 156 18.45 -0.91 -4.09
N GLU A 157 19.62 -1.50 -3.82
CA GLU A 157 19.83 -2.37 -2.66
C GLU A 157 19.76 -1.59 -1.33
N LEU A 158 20.34 -0.40 -1.25
CA LEU A 158 20.24 0.49 -0.09
C LEU A 158 18.80 0.92 0.17
N PHE A 159 18.04 1.23 -0.88
CA PHE A 159 16.63 1.57 -0.74
C PHE A 159 15.79 0.39 -0.23
N GLY A 160 16.01 -0.80 -0.78
CA GLY A 160 15.37 -2.02 -0.29
C GLY A 160 15.69 -2.30 1.19
N MET A 161 16.94 -2.05 1.60
CA MET A 161 17.35 -2.15 3.01
C MET A 161 16.65 -1.11 3.90
N LEU A 162 16.51 0.13 3.44
CA LEU A 162 15.81 1.20 4.15
C LEU A 162 14.34 0.83 4.41
N ILE A 163 13.63 0.39 3.36
CA ILE A 163 12.22 -0.03 3.48
C ILE A 163 12.08 -1.22 4.46
N ALA A 164 12.98 -2.20 4.38
CA ALA A 164 12.97 -3.33 5.31
C ALA A 164 13.21 -2.91 6.77
N MET A 165 14.11 -1.94 7.01
CA MET A 165 14.38 -1.40 8.33
C MET A 165 13.16 -0.62 8.88
N LEU A 166 12.53 0.21 8.06
CA LEU A 166 11.33 0.97 8.44
C LEU A 166 10.16 0.03 8.78
N PHE A 167 9.90 -0.99 7.96
CA PHE A 167 8.89 -2.02 8.27
C PHE A 167 9.16 -2.75 9.57
N MET A 168 10.43 -3.07 9.87
CA MET A 168 10.78 -3.71 11.13
C MET A 168 10.55 -2.78 12.31
N GLN A 169 10.88 -1.49 12.18
CA GLN A 169 10.62 -0.48 13.20
C GLN A 169 9.11 -0.33 13.46
N GLN A 170 8.28 -0.27 12.41
CA GLN A 170 6.83 -0.18 12.57
C GLN A 170 6.23 -1.44 13.20
N ALA A 171 6.73 -2.63 12.84
CA ALA A 171 6.31 -3.86 13.49
C ALA A 171 6.62 -3.85 15.00
N ILE A 172 7.79 -3.36 15.40
CA ILE A 172 8.16 -3.18 16.82
C ILE A 172 7.27 -2.12 17.48
N LYS A 173 7.03 -0.99 16.83
CA LYS A 173 6.14 0.07 17.34
C LYS A 173 4.72 -0.45 17.57
N GLY A 174 4.17 -1.20 16.62
CA GLY A 174 2.85 -1.84 16.75
C GLY A 174 2.78 -2.80 17.92
N LEU A 175 3.84 -3.59 18.18
CA LEU A 175 3.91 -4.45 19.36
C LEU A 175 3.98 -3.66 20.67
N VAL A 176 4.72 -2.55 20.69
CA VAL A 176 4.82 -1.67 21.87
C VAL A 176 3.49 -0.96 22.15
N ASP A 177 2.76 -0.59 21.11
CA ASP A 177 1.48 0.10 21.24
C ASP A 177 0.41 -0.80 21.89
N GLU A 178 0.50 -2.12 21.74
CA GLU A 178 -0.40 -3.07 22.43
C GLU A 178 -0.24 -3.06 23.96
N PHE A 179 0.94 -2.69 24.47
CA PHE A 179 1.17 -2.50 25.90
C PHE A 179 0.69 -1.12 26.39
N ARG A 180 0.39 -0.18 25.49
CA ARG A 180 -0.02 1.18 25.80
C ARG A 180 -1.54 1.33 25.73
N ILE A 181 -2.06 2.34 26.42
CA ILE A 181 -3.49 2.68 26.32
C ILE A 181 -3.68 3.43 25.00
N PRO A 182 -4.59 3.00 24.11
CA PRO A 182 -4.93 3.78 22.93
C PRO A 182 -5.52 5.12 23.37
N LYS A 183 -5.01 6.22 22.80
CA LYS A 183 -5.38 7.60 23.16
C LYS A 183 -6.87 7.95 22.96
N ARG A 184 -7.63 7.07 22.30
CA ARG A 184 -9.01 7.27 21.85
C ARG A 184 -10.05 6.63 22.78
N GLU A 185 -9.66 5.76 23.71
CA GLU A 185 -10.60 4.99 24.53
C GLU A 185 -10.59 5.42 25.99
N ASP A 186 -11.74 5.25 26.65
CA ASP A 186 -11.94 5.64 28.04
C ASP A 186 -10.96 4.90 28.96
N PRO A 187 -10.07 5.61 29.70
CA PRO A 187 -9.07 4.98 30.57
C PRO A 187 -9.66 4.12 31.70
N ALA A 188 -10.97 4.27 31.94
CA ALA A 188 -11.71 3.62 33.01
C ALA A 188 -12.36 2.28 32.58
N SER A 189 -12.24 1.86 31.31
CA SER A 189 -12.78 0.58 30.88
C SER A 189 -12.05 -0.58 31.58
N THR A 190 -12.76 -1.66 31.87
CA THR A 190 -12.22 -2.84 32.58
C THR A 190 -11.08 -3.55 31.83
N GLU A 191 -10.87 -3.17 30.57
CA GLU A 191 -9.92 -3.75 29.63
C GLU A 191 -8.55 -3.09 29.72
N PHE A 192 -8.48 -1.85 30.22
CA PHE A 192 -7.25 -1.12 30.45
C PHE A 192 -6.69 -1.27 31.86
N LEU A 193 -7.24 -2.17 32.67
CA LEU A 193 -6.61 -2.54 33.93
C LEU A 193 -5.18 -3.10 33.67
N PRO A 194 -4.20 -2.81 34.55
CA PRO A 194 -2.81 -3.19 34.34
C PRO A 194 -2.60 -4.69 34.07
N SER A 195 -3.38 -5.55 34.73
CA SER A 195 -3.32 -7.01 34.57
C SER A 195 -3.76 -7.48 33.19
N TRP A 196 -4.84 -6.90 32.65
CA TRP A 196 -5.36 -7.24 31.32
C TRP A 196 -4.47 -6.69 30.20
N ARG A 197 -3.92 -5.48 30.39
CA ARG A 197 -2.95 -4.88 29.45
C ARG A 197 -1.67 -5.71 29.33
N PHE A 198 -1.11 -6.13 30.45
CA PHE A 198 0.08 -6.98 30.45
C PHE A 198 -0.21 -8.33 29.78
N SER A 199 -1.36 -8.94 30.09
CA SER A 199 -1.78 -10.20 29.45
C SER A 199 -1.96 -10.06 27.94
N ASN A 200 -2.58 -8.97 27.48
CA ASN A 200 -2.82 -8.70 26.07
C ASN A 200 -1.51 -8.45 25.30
N GLY A 201 -0.61 -7.63 25.85
CA GLY A 201 0.69 -7.39 25.24
C GLY A 201 1.56 -8.67 25.18
N MET A 202 1.58 -9.48 26.25
CA MET A 202 2.27 -10.77 26.24
C MET A 202 1.67 -11.73 25.21
N PHE A 203 0.34 -11.73 25.06
CA PHE A 203 -0.36 -12.54 24.06
C PHE A 203 0.01 -12.10 22.63
N ALA A 204 0.05 -10.79 22.36
CA ALA A 204 0.47 -10.24 21.08
C ALA A 204 1.93 -10.58 20.74
N LEU A 205 2.84 -10.58 21.72
CA LEU A 205 4.22 -11.04 21.53
C LEU A 205 4.27 -12.51 21.11
N VAL A 206 3.53 -13.39 21.80
CA VAL A 206 3.48 -14.82 21.47
C VAL A 206 2.93 -15.04 20.06
N LEU A 207 1.84 -14.36 19.71
CA LEU A 207 1.24 -14.46 18.37
C LEU A 207 2.20 -13.95 17.28
N SER A 208 2.85 -12.80 17.51
CA SER A 208 3.75 -12.18 16.53
C SER A 208 5.03 -12.99 16.30
N PHE A 209 5.74 -13.38 17.36
CA PHE A 209 6.91 -14.23 17.24
C PHE A 209 6.56 -15.63 16.73
N GLY A 210 5.42 -16.16 17.14
CA GLY A 210 4.87 -17.42 16.64
C GLY A 210 4.63 -17.39 15.13
N LEU A 211 3.92 -16.36 14.65
CA LEU A 211 3.69 -16.10 13.22
C LEU A 211 5.01 -15.97 12.46
N LEU A 212 5.95 -15.18 12.96
CA LEU A 212 7.25 -14.96 12.33
C LEU A 212 8.04 -16.28 12.18
N LEU A 213 8.18 -17.04 13.27
CA LEU A 213 8.95 -18.29 13.24
C LEU A 213 8.30 -19.32 12.32
N THR A 214 6.98 -19.48 12.38
CA THR A 214 6.25 -20.43 11.53
C THR A 214 6.26 -20.01 10.06
N ALA A 215 6.15 -18.72 9.74
CA ALA A 215 6.28 -18.19 8.38
C ALA A 215 7.69 -18.45 7.80
N LEU A 216 8.75 -18.20 8.59
CA LEU A 216 10.12 -18.49 8.18
C LEU A 216 10.37 -19.99 7.94
N LYS A 217 9.77 -20.86 8.77
CA LYS A 217 9.80 -22.32 8.58
C LYS A 217 9.04 -22.73 7.32
N SER A 218 7.88 -22.13 7.05
CA SER A 218 7.09 -22.40 5.84
C SER A 218 7.85 -22.01 4.57
N ARG A 219 8.59 -20.89 4.57
CA ARG A 219 9.44 -20.51 3.43
C ARG A 219 10.59 -21.51 3.19
N LYS A 220 11.13 -22.09 4.25
CA LYS A 220 12.16 -23.15 4.18
C LYS A 220 11.58 -24.53 3.89
N ALA A 221 10.25 -24.69 3.79
CA ALA A 221 9.60 -25.97 3.56
C ALA A 221 10.11 -26.64 2.28
N ARG A 222 10.41 -25.88 1.20
CA ARG A 222 11.00 -26.47 -0.03
C ARG A 222 12.31 -27.22 0.20
N SER A 223 13.07 -26.93 1.24
CA SER A 223 14.32 -27.63 1.57
C SER A 223 14.17 -28.72 2.63
N TRP A 224 12.95 -28.99 3.11
CA TRP A 224 12.74 -30.04 4.11
C TRP A 224 13.01 -31.43 3.55
N ARG A 225 13.77 -32.21 4.33
CA ARG A 225 14.05 -33.63 4.09
C ARG A 225 12.84 -34.53 4.35
N TYR A 226 11.85 -34.02 5.08
CA TYR A 226 10.64 -34.74 5.48
C TYR A 226 9.44 -34.21 4.70
N GLY A 227 8.59 -35.12 4.22
CA GLY A 227 7.35 -34.81 3.52
C GLY A 227 7.38 -35.13 2.02
N SER A 228 6.21 -35.46 1.48
CA SER A 228 6.02 -35.65 0.03
C SER A 228 6.31 -34.36 -0.74
N GLY A 229 6.89 -34.48 -1.94
CA GLY A 229 7.23 -33.33 -2.79
C GLY A 229 6.03 -32.43 -3.11
N TRP A 230 4.83 -33.00 -3.22
CA TRP A 230 3.60 -32.25 -3.48
C TRP A 230 3.18 -31.37 -2.28
N ILE A 231 3.13 -31.95 -1.08
CA ILE A 231 2.80 -31.24 0.16
C ILE A 231 3.84 -30.15 0.44
N ARG A 232 5.11 -30.45 0.18
CA ARG A 232 6.22 -29.50 0.34
C ARG A 232 6.08 -28.28 -0.57
N SER A 233 5.65 -28.47 -1.83
CA SER A 233 5.38 -27.34 -2.73
C SER A 233 4.20 -26.52 -2.24
N LEU A 234 3.09 -27.18 -1.85
CA LEU A 234 1.88 -26.50 -1.38
C LEU A 234 2.16 -25.64 -0.13
N ILE A 235 2.84 -26.19 0.87
CA ILE A 235 3.20 -25.45 2.10
C ILE A 235 4.18 -24.30 1.81
N ALA A 236 5.07 -24.46 0.83
CA ALA A 236 5.97 -23.38 0.45
C ALA A 236 5.25 -22.24 -0.28
N ASP A 237 4.31 -22.60 -1.16
CA ASP A 237 3.61 -21.64 -2.03
C ASP A 237 2.49 -20.91 -1.27
N TYR A 238 1.74 -21.62 -0.42
CA TYR A 238 0.63 -21.10 0.40
C TYR A 238 1.01 -20.88 1.86
N GLY A 239 2.31 -20.87 2.18
CA GLY A 239 2.80 -20.86 3.55
C GLY A 239 2.38 -19.65 4.37
N VAL A 240 2.58 -18.45 3.83
CA VAL A 240 2.22 -17.19 4.49
C VAL A 240 0.71 -17.13 4.80
N PRO A 241 -0.21 -17.34 3.84
CA PRO A 241 -1.64 -17.33 4.16
C PRO A 241 -2.07 -18.42 5.12
N LEU A 242 -1.55 -19.63 4.98
CA LEU A 242 -1.89 -20.74 5.87
C LEU A 242 -1.47 -20.44 7.31
N VAL A 243 -0.27 -19.88 7.48
CA VAL A 243 0.25 -19.48 8.79
C VAL A 243 -0.60 -18.36 9.40
N VAL A 244 -1.03 -17.37 8.62
CA VAL A 244 -1.98 -16.34 9.09
C VAL A 244 -3.28 -16.98 9.57
N LEU A 245 -3.91 -17.86 8.79
CA LEU A 245 -5.15 -18.55 9.18
C LEU A 245 -4.99 -19.35 10.48
N VAL A 246 -3.88 -20.08 10.63
CA VAL A 246 -3.60 -20.89 11.83
C VAL A 246 -3.45 -19.98 13.05
N TRP A 247 -2.66 -18.92 12.98
CA TRP A 247 -2.46 -18.01 14.11
C TRP A 247 -3.67 -17.14 14.42
N THR A 248 -4.46 -16.77 13.41
CA THR A 248 -5.78 -16.19 13.62
C THR A 248 -6.66 -17.19 14.39
N GLY A 249 -6.71 -18.47 14.00
CA GLY A 249 -7.44 -19.51 14.73
C GLY A 249 -6.98 -19.67 16.19
N VAL A 250 -5.66 -19.69 16.43
CA VAL A 250 -5.08 -19.72 17.78
C VAL A 250 -5.50 -18.49 18.58
N SER A 251 -5.61 -17.32 17.95
CA SER A 251 -6.07 -16.11 18.62
C SER A 251 -7.53 -16.19 19.12
N TYR A 252 -8.38 -17.00 18.46
CA TYR A 252 -9.79 -17.21 18.83
C TYR A 252 -10.00 -18.24 19.95
N MET A 253 -9.02 -19.11 20.20
CA MET A 253 -9.15 -20.20 21.18
C MET A 253 -9.40 -19.73 22.64
N PRO A 254 -8.83 -18.61 23.14
CA PRO A 254 -9.08 -18.12 24.50
C PRO A 254 -10.41 -17.36 24.71
N SER A 255 -11.31 -17.32 23.72
CA SER A 255 -12.44 -16.37 23.69
C SER A 255 -13.52 -16.55 24.79
N LYS A 256 -13.48 -17.61 25.61
CA LYS A 256 -14.53 -17.87 26.62
C LYS A 256 -14.40 -17.08 27.92
N ASN A 257 -13.21 -16.55 28.25
CA ASN A 257 -12.92 -15.95 29.56
C ASN A 257 -12.49 -14.47 29.50
N VAL A 258 -12.75 -13.77 28.40
CA VAL A 258 -12.21 -12.43 28.17
C VAL A 258 -13.35 -11.46 27.83
N PRO A 259 -13.42 -10.26 28.47
CA PRO A 259 -14.47 -9.27 28.21
C PRO A 259 -14.52 -8.81 26.73
N HIS A 260 -15.70 -8.40 26.30
CA HIS A 260 -16.10 -8.24 24.89
C HIS A 260 -15.56 -7.00 24.15
N GLY A 261 -14.74 -6.16 24.76
CA GLY A 261 -14.24 -4.91 24.16
C GLY A 261 -12.74 -4.85 23.91
N ILE A 262 -11.92 -5.84 24.29
CA ILE A 262 -10.48 -5.79 23.95
C ILE A 262 -10.36 -5.76 22.42
N PRO A 263 -9.77 -4.72 21.81
CA PRO A 263 -9.61 -4.63 20.36
C PRO A 263 -8.50 -5.58 19.90
N ARG A 264 -8.72 -6.89 20.06
CA ARG A 264 -7.90 -7.97 19.47
C ARG A 264 -8.20 -8.16 17.99
N ARG A 265 -8.97 -7.25 17.39
CA ARG A 265 -9.66 -7.44 16.13
C ARG A 265 -9.53 -6.18 15.32
N LEU A 266 -9.22 -6.34 14.03
CA LEU A 266 -9.47 -5.31 13.04
C LEU A 266 -10.99 -5.08 13.00
N PHE A 267 -11.42 -3.95 13.57
CA PHE A 267 -12.78 -3.48 13.38
C PHE A 267 -12.83 -2.81 12.02
N SER A 268 -13.21 -3.55 10.98
CA SER A 268 -13.51 -2.93 9.70
C SER A 268 -14.94 -2.43 9.72
N PRO A 269 -15.20 -1.10 9.78
CA PRO A 269 -16.54 -0.60 9.51
C PRO A 269 -16.94 -1.03 8.10
N ASN A 270 -18.21 -1.39 7.91
CA ASN A 270 -18.70 -1.74 6.58
C ASN A 270 -18.45 -0.55 5.62
N PRO A 271 -17.80 -0.74 4.46
CA PRO A 271 -17.61 0.34 3.50
C PRO A 271 -18.94 0.96 3.06
N TRP A 272 -20.02 0.19 3.17
CA TRP A 272 -21.38 0.56 2.76
C TRP A 272 -22.27 1.08 3.90
N SER A 273 -21.71 1.36 5.09
CA SER A 273 -22.54 1.94 6.17
C SER A 273 -22.89 3.40 5.87
N PRO A 274 -24.18 3.80 6.00
CA PRO A 274 -24.61 5.19 5.85
C PRO A 274 -23.87 6.06 6.89
N GLY A 275 -23.13 7.07 6.44
CA GLY A 275 -22.24 7.90 7.27
C GLY A 275 -20.75 7.79 6.96
N ALA A 276 -20.27 6.70 6.34
CA ALA A 276 -18.85 6.54 6.00
C ALA A 276 -18.36 7.56 4.94
N TYR A 277 -19.29 8.09 4.14
CA TYR A 277 -19.04 9.08 3.09
C TYR A 277 -19.67 10.46 3.39
N GLU A 278 -20.37 10.65 4.52
CA GLU A 278 -21.02 11.93 4.86
C GLU A 278 -20.02 13.06 5.15
N ASN A 279 -18.77 12.73 5.48
CA ASN A 279 -17.70 13.71 5.70
C ASN A 279 -17.14 14.33 4.39
N TRP A 280 -17.65 13.94 3.22
CA TRP A 280 -17.27 14.54 1.93
C TRP A 280 -18.08 15.81 1.65
N THR A 281 -17.97 16.80 2.54
CA THR A 281 -18.61 18.11 2.33
C THR A 281 -17.80 18.98 1.36
N ASP A 282 -18.52 19.70 0.49
CA ASP A 282 -18.09 20.64 -0.56
C ASP A 282 -16.59 20.99 -0.64
N MET A 283 -15.92 20.43 -1.66
CA MET A 283 -14.55 20.75 -2.08
C MET A 283 -14.28 22.25 -2.29
N VAL A 284 -15.35 23.03 -2.51
CA VAL A 284 -15.30 24.46 -2.84
C VAL A 284 -15.02 25.32 -1.59
N ASN A 285 -15.26 24.81 -0.38
CA ASN A 285 -15.14 25.57 0.87
C ASN A 285 -13.73 25.57 1.50
N VAL A 286 -12.68 25.39 0.69
CA VAL A 286 -11.27 25.48 1.11
C VAL A 286 -10.72 26.88 0.76
N PRO A 287 -10.08 27.61 1.68
CA PRO A 287 -9.51 28.92 1.36
C PRO A 287 -8.44 28.81 0.27
N VAL A 288 -8.46 29.74 -0.69
CA VAL A 288 -7.56 29.73 -1.86
C VAL A 288 -6.07 29.72 -1.47
N VAL A 289 -5.73 30.33 -0.34
CA VAL A 289 -4.37 30.32 0.22
C VAL A 289 -3.88 28.89 0.48
N TYR A 290 -4.72 28.01 1.02
CA TYR A 290 -4.37 26.61 1.26
C TYR A 290 -4.40 25.76 -0.01
N ILE A 291 -5.17 26.16 -1.02
CA ILE A 291 -5.13 25.51 -2.34
C ILE A 291 -3.80 25.78 -3.03
N ILE A 292 -3.25 26.99 -2.94
CA ILE A 292 -1.91 27.30 -3.46
C ILE A 292 -0.83 26.67 -2.56
N GLY A 293 -1.00 26.74 -1.24
CA GLY A 293 -0.08 26.12 -0.28
C GLY A 293 0.01 24.60 -0.39
N ALA A 294 -1.02 23.93 -0.91
CA ALA A 294 -1.04 22.50 -1.23
C ALA A 294 0.04 22.08 -2.25
N PHE A 295 0.63 23.02 -3.00
CA PHE A 295 1.70 22.74 -3.94
C PHE A 295 2.97 22.17 -3.28
N ILE A 296 3.27 22.60 -2.04
CA ILE A 296 4.46 22.15 -1.30
C ILE A 296 4.36 20.64 -0.96
N PRO A 297 3.33 20.16 -0.24
CA PRO A 297 3.18 18.72 0.01
C PRO A 297 2.99 17.93 -1.28
N ALA A 298 2.32 18.49 -2.30
CA ALA A 298 2.16 17.85 -3.59
C ALA A 298 3.50 17.59 -4.29
N THR A 299 4.44 18.54 -4.23
CA THR A 299 5.78 18.36 -4.80
C THR A 299 6.54 17.24 -4.09
N MET A 300 6.46 17.18 -2.77
CA MET A 300 7.09 16.12 -1.99
C MET A 300 6.51 14.74 -2.32
N ILE A 301 5.18 14.62 -2.41
CA ILE A 301 4.51 13.36 -2.81
C ILE A 301 4.84 12.99 -4.25
N ALA A 302 4.88 13.94 -5.18
CA ALA A 302 5.20 13.67 -6.58
C ALA A 302 6.62 13.11 -6.75
N VAL A 303 7.61 13.68 -6.04
CA VAL A 303 8.99 13.17 -6.04
C VAL A 303 9.07 11.78 -5.40
N LEU A 304 8.37 11.57 -4.28
CA LEU A 304 8.31 10.27 -3.61
C LEU A 304 7.71 9.19 -4.52
N TYR A 305 6.57 9.46 -5.16
CA TYR A 305 5.91 8.53 -6.07
C TYR A 305 6.75 8.25 -7.30
N TYR A 306 7.37 9.28 -7.87
CA TYR A 306 8.30 9.12 -8.97
C TYR A 306 9.46 8.19 -8.58
N PHE A 307 10.03 8.39 -7.39
CA PHE A 307 11.14 7.59 -6.88
C PHE A 307 10.73 6.14 -6.62
N ASP A 308 9.66 5.92 -5.85
CA ASP A 308 9.15 4.58 -5.51
C ASP A 308 8.81 3.77 -6.76
N HIS A 309 8.10 4.40 -7.70
CA HIS A 309 7.74 3.76 -8.97
C HIS A 309 8.98 3.41 -9.81
N SER A 310 9.95 4.34 -9.88
CA SER A 310 11.18 4.13 -10.65
C SER A 310 12.01 2.99 -10.08
N VAL A 311 12.22 2.96 -8.76
CA VAL A 311 12.99 1.90 -8.09
C VAL A 311 12.26 0.56 -8.18
N ALA A 312 10.95 0.53 -7.95
CA ALA A 312 10.16 -0.70 -8.10
C ALA A 312 10.22 -1.25 -9.52
N SER A 313 10.10 -0.41 -10.55
CA SER A 313 10.22 -0.84 -11.94
C SER A 313 11.61 -1.37 -12.27
N GLN A 314 12.68 -0.73 -11.78
CA GLN A 314 14.05 -1.24 -11.98
C GLN A 314 14.34 -2.56 -11.26
N LEU A 315 13.86 -2.70 -10.02
CA LEU A 315 14.00 -3.95 -9.26
C LEU A 315 13.19 -5.08 -9.90
N ALA A 316 12.04 -4.78 -10.51
CA ALA A 316 11.28 -5.75 -11.28
C ALA A 316 11.97 -6.16 -12.60
N GLN A 317 12.85 -5.31 -13.14
CA GLN A 317 13.50 -5.50 -14.44
C GLN A 317 14.98 -5.85 -14.36
N GLN A 318 15.42 -6.41 -13.24
CA GLN A 318 16.80 -6.88 -13.11
C GLN A 318 17.15 -7.88 -14.22
N LYS A 319 18.36 -7.77 -14.78
CA LYS A 319 18.87 -8.67 -15.83
C LYS A 319 18.85 -10.14 -15.39
N GLU A 320 18.92 -10.38 -14.08
CA GLU A 320 18.84 -11.70 -13.44
C GLU A 320 17.51 -12.42 -13.73
N PHE A 321 16.41 -11.69 -13.95
CA PHE A 321 15.09 -12.27 -14.23
C PHE A 321 14.85 -12.59 -15.72
N ASN A 322 15.79 -12.25 -16.60
CA ASN A 322 15.79 -12.58 -18.03
C ASN A 322 14.45 -12.29 -18.75
N LEU A 323 13.89 -11.11 -18.51
CA LEU A 323 12.63 -10.66 -19.10
C LEU A 323 12.80 -10.41 -20.60
N ARG A 324 11.84 -10.90 -21.40
CA ARG A 324 11.86 -10.80 -22.87
C ARG A 324 11.04 -9.66 -23.46
N LYS A 325 10.21 -8.99 -22.66
CA LYS A 325 9.28 -7.95 -23.11
C LYS A 325 9.86 -6.56 -22.85
N PRO A 326 9.56 -5.57 -23.72
CA PRO A 326 10.03 -4.21 -23.52
C PRO A 326 9.43 -3.60 -22.25
N SER A 327 10.23 -2.82 -21.55
CA SER A 327 9.82 -2.01 -20.41
C SER A 327 9.07 -0.77 -20.86
N SER A 328 8.24 -0.21 -19.98
CA SER A 328 7.41 0.95 -20.28
C SER A 328 7.39 1.90 -19.07
N TYR A 329 8.45 2.69 -18.91
CA TYR A 329 8.61 3.54 -17.73
C TYR A 329 7.78 4.82 -17.78
N HIS A 330 7.71 5.47 -18.94
CA HIS A 330 7.09 6.80 -19.08
C HIS A 330 5.57 6.70 -19.01
N TYR A 331 5.03 5.66 -19.67
CA TYR A 331 3.60 5.43 -19.71
C TYR A 331 3.06 4.96 -18.35
N ASP A 332 3.82 4.18 -17.58
CA ASP A 332 3.41 3.76 -16.23
C ASP A 332 3.40 4.94 -15.24
N LEU A 333 4.36 5.88 -15.36
CA LEU A 333 4.35 7.11 -14.58
C LEU A 333 3.16 8.02 -14.94
N LEU A 334 2.82 8.12 -16.23
CA LEU A 334 1.65 8.85 -16.68
C LEU A 334 0.35 8.20 -16.17
N LEU A 335 0.26 6.88 -16.23
CA LEU A 335 -0.86 6.13 -15.70
C LEU A 335 -1.00 6.33 -14.18
N LEU A 336 0.12 6.38 -13.44
CA LEU A 336 0.11 6.71 -12.02
C LEU A 336 -0.46 8.12 -11.77
N GLY A 337 -0.09 9.11 -12.59
CA GLY A 337 -0.67 10.46 -12.54
C GLY A 337 -2.18 10.47 -12.80
N VAL A 338 -2.67 9.67 -13.77
CA VAL A 338 -4.11 9.47 -14.02
C VAL A 338 -4.79 8.79 -12.84
N LEU A 339 -4.16 7.78 -12.25
CA LEU A 339 -4.70 7.05 -11.10
C LEU A 339 -4.82 7.95 -9.87
N VAL A 340 -3.84 8.81 -9.60
CA VAL A 340 -3.91 9.79 -8.50
C VAL A 340 -5.06 10.79 -8.72
N CYS A 341 -5.25 11.26 -9.96
CA CYS A 341 -6.39 12.13 -10.31
C CYS A 341 -7.73 11.40 -10.19
N LYS A 342 -7.80 10.16 -10.69
CA LYS A 342 -9.02 9.34 -10.64
C LYS A 342 -9.35 8.86 -9.25
N PHE A 343 -8.38 8.56 -8.38
CA PHE A 343 -8.62 8.19 -6.99
C PHE A 343 -9.46 9.27 -6.29
N PHE A 344 -9.20 10.55 -6.60
CA PHE A 344 -10.00 11.67 -6.12
C PHE A 344 -11.39 11.77 -6.78
N MET A 345 -11.50 11.60 -8.11
CA MET A 345 -12.80 11.59 -8.81
C MET A 345 -13.68 10.37 -8.49
N LEU A 346 -13.08 9.25 -8.11
CA LEU A 346 -13.75 7.95 -7.93
C LEU A 346 -14.29 7.82 -6.50
N LEU A 347 -13.63 8.40 -5.50
CA LEU A 347 -14.28 8.65 -4.20
C LEU A 347 -15.48 9.61 -4.33
N ARG A 348 -15.44 10.58 -5.26
CA ARG A 348 -16.62 11.41 -5.61
C ARG A 348 -17.72 10.64 -6.38
N SER A 349 -17.36 9.61 -7.14
CA SER A 349 -18.32 8.83 -7.96
C SER A 349 -18.99 7.68 -7.21
N PHE A 350 -18.46 7.23 -6.08
CA PHE A 350 -19.19 6.34 -5.15
C PHE A 350 -20.30 7.07 -4.37
N ILE A 351 -20.47 8.37 -4.59
CA ILE A 351 -21.41 9.27 -3.91
C ILE A 351 -22.59 9.66 -4.83
N LEU A 352 -22.73 9.05 -6.01
CA LEU A 352 -23.89 9.21 -6.90
C LEU A 352 -24.58 7.89 -7.22
#